data_AF-A0A0F9PJM5-F1
#
_entry.id   AF-A0A0F9PJM5-F1
#
_cell.length_a   1.000
_cell.length_b   1.000
_cell.length_c   1.000
_cell.angle_alpha   90.00
_cell.angle_beta   90.00
_cell.angle_gamma   90.00
#
_symmetry.space_group_name_H-M   'P 1'
#
loop_
_entity.id
_entity.type
_entity.pdbx_description
1 polymer ?
#
loop_
_entity_poly.entity_id
_entity_poly.type
_entity_poly.pdbx_seq_one_letter_code
_entity_poly.pdbx_strand_id
1 'polypeptide(L)'
;MRLETTYGLGDIVYAAQPTSREERHSCRPCGGEGKIKALDDSVQSCSTCYGRQYTVTHTSIYKTMALTIGEVRVQRRNTEQENVYMCVETGIGSGRLWKEEKLHESRGQAEIDAAHQLVEQEAQKQRRREAEVAEAEELVENLAKHEQASS
;
A
#
# COMPACT_ATOMS: atom_id res chain seq x y z
N MET A 1 -29.37 -0.79 27.14
CA MET A 1 -28.92 -1.09 25.77
C MET A 1 -27.83 -2.13 25.89
N ARG A 2 -28.01 -3.32 25.31
CA ARG A 2 -26.98 -4.36 25.28
C ARG A 2 -26.17 -4.16 24.01
N LEU A 3 -24.85 -4.05 24.13
CA LEU A 3 -23.95 -3.97 22.99
C LEU A 3 -23.71 -5.40 22.52
N GLU A 4 -24.12 -5.71 21.29
CA GLU A 4 -23.83 -6.99 20.64
C GLU A 4 -22.56 -6.81 19.81
N THR A 5 -21.46 -7.37 20.32
CA THR A 5 -20.12 -7.29 19.71
C THR A 5 -19.56 -8.70 19.61
N THR A 6 -18.87 -9.01 18.51
CA THR A 6 -18.25 -10.32 18.33
C THR A 6 -17.12 -10.54 19.35
N TYR A 7 -16.36 -9.48 19.64
CA TYR A 7 -15.22 -9.53 20.56
C TYR A 7 -15.50 -8.73 21.83
N GLY A 8 -14.96 -9.21 22.95
CA GLY A 8 -15.01 -8.61 24.28
C GLY A 8 -13.69 -7.98 24.69
N LEU A 9 -13.72 -7.26 25.83
CA LEU A 9 -12.52 -6.68 26.43
C LEU A 9 -11.56 -7.78 26.91
N GLY A 10 -10.28 -7.64 26.58
CA GLY A 10 -9.23 -8.61 26.92
C GLY A 10 -9.07 -9.76 25.92
N ASP A 11 -9.97 -9.89 24.94
CA ASP A 11 -9.84 -10.91 23.90
C ASP A 11 -8.60 -10.66 23.04
N ILE A 12 -7.94 -11.75 22.64
CA ILE A 12 -6.83 -11.72 21.69
C ILE A 12 -7.39 -11.98 20.29
N VAL A 13 -7.24 -11.00 19.42
CA VAL A 13 -7.63 -11.05 18.02
C VAL A 13 -6.41 -10.84 17.12
N TYR A 14 -6.55 -11.18 15.86
CA TYR A 14 -5.51 -11.03 14.85
C TYR A 14 -5.97 -10.09 13.77
N ALA A 15 -5.10 -9.16 13.41
CA ALA A 15 -5.29 -8.30 12.25
C ALA A 15 -4.08 -8.43 11.34
N ALA A 16 -4.33 -8.54 10.03
CA ALA A 16 -3.27 -8.48 9.04
C ALA A 16 -3.53 -7.32 8.09
N GLN A 17 -2.48 -6.57 7.79
CA GLN A 17 -2.60 -5.40 6.94
C GLN A 17 -1.58 -5.45 5.80
N PRO A 18 -2.01 -5.14 4.57
CA PRO A 18 -1.11 -4.84 3.48
C PRO A 18 -0.09 -3.78 3.88
N THR A 19 1.17 -4.03 3.58
CA THR A 19 2.27 -3.10 3.75
C THR A 19 3.28 -3.31 2.61
N SER A 20 4.27 -2.44 2.52
CA SER A 20 5.33 -2.58 1.51
C SER A 20 6.67 -2.67 2.20
N ARG A 21 7.48 -3.63 1.77
CA ARG A 21 8.88 -3.68 2.14
C ARG A 21 9.71 -3.01 1.07
N GLU A 22 10.57 -2.09 1.48
CA GLU A 22 11.60 -1.52 0.61
C GLU A 22 12.85 -2.38 0.65
N GLU A 23 13.29 -2.80 -0.53
CA GLU A 23 14.56 -3.49 -0.72
C GLU A 23 15.48 -2.61 -1.55
N ARG A 24 16.67 -2.33 -1.01
CA ARG A 24 17.69 -1.52 -1.68
C ARG A 24 18.69 -2.45 -2.35
N HIS A 25 18.85 -2.30 -3.65
CA HIS A 25 19.82 -3.06 -4.44
C HIS A 25 20.86 -2.12 -5.02
N SER A 26 22.09 -2.60 -5.17
CA SER A 26 23.12 -1.83 -5.89
C SER A 26 22.66 -1.58 -7.32
N CYS A 27 22.87 -0.36 -7.81
CA CYS A 27 22.43 0.02 -9.15
C CYS A 27 23.21 -0.76 -10.22
N ARG A 28 22.56 -1.74 -10.85
CA ARG A 28 23.18 -2.64 -11.84
C ARG A 28 23.91 -1.91 -12.99
N PRO A 29 23.36 -0.86 -13.60
CA PRO A 29 24.04 -0.14 -14.69
C PRO A 29 25.35 0.56 -14.33
N CYS A 30 25.52 1.00 -13.08
CA CYS A 30 26.75 1.68 -12.63
C CYS A 30 27.55 0.90 -11.58
N GLY A 31 27.20 -0.37 -11.34
CA GLY A 31 27.86 -1.18 -10.31
C GLY A 31 27.79 -0.61 -8.88
N GLY A 32 26.89 0.34 -8.61
CA GLY A 32 26.85 1.05 -7.33
C GLY A 32 27.76 2.27 -7.22
N GLU A 33 28.43 2.70 -8.30
CA GLU A 33 29.28 3.90 -8.25
C GLU A 33 28.46 5.20 -8.35
N GLY A 34 27.25 5.13 -8.90
CA GLY A 34 26.38 6.28 -9.14
C GLY A 34 26.77 7.10 -10.38
N LYS A 35 27.84 6.71 -11.06
CA LYS A 35 28.36 7.36 -12.26
C LYS A 35 28.57 6.33 -13.36
N ILE A 36 28.47 6.79 -14.61
CA ILE A 36 28.76 5.98 -15.79
C ILE A 36 29.68 6.78 -16.71
N LYS A 37 30.58 6.08 -17.40
CA LYS A 37 31.38 6.68 -18.48
C LYS A 37 30.55 6.67 -19.75
N ALA A 38 30.36 7.85 -20.34
CA ALA A 38 29.75 8.00 -21.65
C ALA A 38 30.74 7.64 -22.76
N LEU A 39 30.25 7.53 -24.00
CA LEU A 39 31.06 7.15 -25.17
C LEU A 39 32.14 8.19 -25.51
N ASP A 40 31.98 9.43 -25.05
CA ASP A 40 32.92 10.54 -25.20
C ASP A 40 33.93 10.63 -24.04
N ASP A 41 34.06 9.56 -23.24
CA ASP A 41 34.85 9.50 -22.00
C ASP A 41 34.41 10.48 -20.89
N SER A 42 33.29 11.20 -21.07
CA SER A 42 32.75 12.05 -20.02
C SER A 42 32.14 11.21 -18.89
N VAL A 43 32.31 11.67 -17.65
CA VAL A 43 31.71 11.03 -16.47
C VAL A 43 30.37 11.68 -16.18
N GLN A 44 29.31 10.91 -16.30
CA GLN A 44 27.94 11.38 -16.08
C GLN A 44 27.28 10.64 -14.93
N SER A 45 26.27 11.27 -14.31
CA SER A 45 25.44 10.61 -13.32
C SER A 45 24.69 9.45 -13.98
N CYS A 46 24.64 8.31 -13.29
CA CYS A 46 23.89 7.16 -13.79
C CYS A 46 22.40 7.53 -13.95
N SER A 47 21.85 7.40 -15.16
CA SER A 47 20.45 7.74 -15.47
C SER A 47 19.43 6.87 -14.73
N THR A 48 19.83 5.66 -14.30
CA THR A 48 18.94 4.73 -13.61
C THR A 48 18.80 5.03 -12.12
N CYS A 49 19.91 5.30 -11.41
CA CYS A 49 19.86 5.64 -9.98
C CYS A 49 19.97 7.14 -9.70
N TYR A 50 20.14 7.97 -10.74
CA TYR A 50 20.34 9.42 -10.63
C TYR A 50 21.45 9.80 -9.64
N GLY A 51 22.54 9.02 -9.61
CA GLY A 51 23.66 9.21 -8.69
C GLY A 51 23.47 8.64 -7.28
N ARG A 52 22.33 8.02 -6.95
CA ARG A 52 22.05 7.48 -5.61
C ARG A 52 22.76 6.18 -5.28
N GLN A 53 23.44 5.54 -6.24
CA GLN A 53 24.18 4.27 -6.09
C GLN A 53 23.32 3.02 -5.84
N TYR A 54 22.03 3.18 -5.54
CA TYR A 54 21.09 2.08 -5.36
C TYR A 54 19.79 2.31 -6.13
N THR A 55 19.08 1.22 -6.39
CA THR A 55 17.68 1.20 -6.83
C THR A 55 16.81 0.64 -5.70
N VAL A 56 15.56 1.06 -5.63
CA VAL A 56 14.60 0.61 -4.61
C VAL A 56 13.54 -0.24 -5.29
N THR A 57 13.35 -1.45 -4.80
CA THR A 57 12.22 -2.32 -5.16
C THR A 57 11.23 -2.29 -4.00
N HIS A 58 9.95 -2.08 -4.31
CA HIS A 58 8.88 -2.17 -3.33
C HIS A 58 8.16 -3.51 -3.52
N THR A 59 8.22 -4.36 -2.49
CA THR A 59 7.51 -5.64 -2.48
C THR A 59 6.28 -5.52 -1.60
N SER A 60 5.10 -5.74 -2.17
CA SER A 60 3.86 -5.82 -1.40
C SER A 60 3.90 -7.05 -0.49
N ILE A 61 3.73 -6.86 0.81
CA ILE A 61 3.65 -7.93 1.80
C ILE A 61 2.47 -7.63 2.74
N TYR A 62 2.14 -8.54 3.64
CA TYR A 62 1.25 -8.21 4.77
C TYR A 62 2.00 -8.37 6.09
N LYS A 63 1.58 -7.59 7.08
CA LYS A 63 2.03 -7.73 8.46
C LYS A 63 0.86 -8.16 9.32
N THR A 64 0.99 -9.32 9.92
CA THR A 64 0.04 -9.84 10.90
C THR A 64 0.43 -9.40 12.30
N MET A 65 -0.57 -9.01 13.09
CA MET A 65 -0.43 -8.54 14.45
C MET A 65 -1.42 -9.30 15.33
N ALA A 66 -0.95 -9.81 16.47
CA ALA A 66 -1.82 -10.20 17.56
C ALA A 66 -2.13 -8.94 18.38
N LEU A 67 -3.40 -8.73 18.68
CA LEU A 67 -3.91 -7.53 19.31
C LEU A 67 -4.85 -7.92 20.45
N THR A 68 -4.77 -7.23 21.58
CA THR A 68 -5.69 -7.39 22.70
C THR A 68 -6.71 -6.27 22.71
N ILE A 69 -8.01 -6.60 22.76
CA ILE A 69 -9.09 -5.61 22.81
C ILE A 69 -9.03 -4.85 24.14
N GLY A 70 -8.73 -3.56 24.07
CA GLY A 70 -8.68 -2.66 25.23
C GLY A 70 -9.94 -1.82 25.41
N GLU A 71 -10.64 -1.50 24.31
CA GLU A 71 -11.89 -0.73 24.35
C GLU A 71 -12.81 -1.16 23.20
N VAL A 72 -14.11 -1.21 23.47
CA VAL A 72 -15.15 -1.43 22.45
C VAL A 72 -16.01 -0.18 22.37
N ARG A 73 -16.13 0.38 21.17
CA ARG A 73 -16.96 1.55 20.88
C ARG A 73 -17.98 1.20 19.82
N VAL A 74 -19.14 1.83 19.94
CA VAL A 74 -20.15 1.79 18.90
C VAL A 74 -20.25 3.16 18.27
N GLN A 75 -19.91 3.23 16.99
CA GLN A 75 -20.13 4.41 16.19
C GLN A 75 -21.46 4.28 15.48
N ARG A 76 -22.30 5.31 15.62
CA ARG A 76 -23.56 5.41 14.89
C ARG A 76 -23.44 6.51 13.86
N ARG A 77 -23.64 6.15 12.58
CA ARG A 77 -23.68 7.11 11.47
C ARG A 77 -25.02 6.92 10.77
N ASN A 78 -25.91 7.90 10.89
CA ASN A 78 -27.30 7.82 10.41
C ASN A 78 -28.04 6.62 11.02
N THR A 79 -28.49 5.69 10.18
CA THR A 79 -29.20 4.47 10.55
C THR A 79 -28.26 3.29 10.82
N GLU A 80 -26.98 3.41 10.45
CA GLU A 80 -26.00 2.34 10.56
C GLU A 80 -25.25 2.40 11.90
N GLN A 81 -25.02 1.23 12.46
CA GLN A 81 -24.25 1.03 13.67
C GLN A 81 -23.02 0.19 13.32
N GLU A 82 -21.83 0.70 13.63
CA GLU A 82 -20.56 0.01 13.39
C GLU A 82 -19.82 -0.18 14.73
N ASN A 83 -19.44 -1.43 15.01
CA ASN A 83 -18.59 -1.78 16.14
C ASN A 83 -17.14 -1.49 15.76
N VAL A 84 -16.47 -0.67 16.58
CA VAL A 84 -15.05 -0.36 16.41
C VAL A 84 -14.29 -0.63 17.70
N TYR A 85 -13.09 -1.17 17.54
CA TYR A 85 -12.29 -1.73 18.60
C TYR A 85 -10.97 -0.96 18.72
N MET A 86 -10.57 -0.65 19.95
CA MET A 86 -9.24 -0.13 20.24
C MET A 86 -8.41 -1.23 20.88
N CYS A 87 -7.21 -1.45 20.36
CA CYS A 87 -6.32 -2.50 20.86
C CYS A 87 -5.22 -1.92 21.73
N VAL A 88 -4.82 -2.64 22.78
CA VAL A 88 -3.83 -2.19 23.76
C VAL A 88 -2.48 -1.87 23.11
N GLU A 89 -2.05 -2.70 22.16
CA GLU A 89 -0.76 -2.61 21.46
C GLU A 89 -0.68 -1.39 20.55
N THR A 90 -1.82 -0.89 20.07
CA THR A 90 -1.85 0.34 19.28
C THR A 90 -1.60 1.58 20.13
N GLY A 91 -1.60 1.47 21.46
CA GLY A 91 -1.20 2.52 22.39
C GLY A 91 -2.19 3.69 22.50
N ILE A 92 -2.24 4.30 23.68
CA ILE A 92 -2.98 5.54 23.92
C ILE A 92 -2.31 6.67 23.12
N GLY A 93 -2.99 7.16 22.09
CA GLY A 93 -2.51 8.26 21.23
C GLY A 93 -2.36 7.93 19.75
N SER A 94 -2.37 6.65 19.34
CA SER A 94 -2.41 6.31 17.90
C SER A 94 -3.77 6.60 17.26
N GLY A 95 -4.84 6.64 18.07
CA GLY A 95 -6.21 6.79 17.60
C GLY A 95 -6.68 5.66 16.70
N ARG A 96 -5.95 4.54 16.64
CA ARG A 96 -6.24 3.48 15.67
C ARG A 96 -7.44 2.67 16.12
N LEU A 97 -8.54 2.85 15.42
CA LEU A 97 -9.76 2.07 15.57
C LEU A 97 -9.80 0.98 14.51
N TRP A 98 -10.09 -0.24 14.96
CA TRP A 98 -10.24 -1.42 14.13
C TRP A 98 -11.72 -1.70 13.91
N LYS A 99 -12.11 -1.91 12.65
CA LYS A 99 -13.44 -2.41 12.33
C LYS A 99 -13.53 -3.90 12.65
N GLU A 100 -14.70 -4.35 13.04
CA GLU A 100 -14.95 -5.77 13.34
C GLU A 100 -14.51 -6.69 12.20
N GLU A 101 -14.85 -6.33 10.96
CA GLU A 101 -14.52 -7.09 9.73
C GLU A 101 -13.01 -7.25 9.46
N LYS A 102 -12.15 -6.48 10.14
CA LYS A 102 -10.69 -6.54 10.00
C LYS A 102 -10.00 -7.32 11.12
N LEU A 103 -10.77 -7.80 12.09
CA LEU A 103 -10.29 -8.56 13.23
C LEU A 103 -10.75 -10.00 13.09
N HIS A 104 -9.84 -10.94 13.36
CA HIS A 104 -10.08 -12.36 13.20
C HIS A 104 -9.65 -13.11 14.46
N GLU A 105 -10.39 -14.15 14.85
CA GLU A 105 -10.03 -14.99 16.00
C GLU A 105 -8.71 -15.76 15.80
N SER A 106 -8.35 -16.03 14.54
CA SER A 106 -7.16 -16.79 14.21
C SER A 106 -6.22 -16.02 13.30
N ARG A 107 -4.92 -16.26 13.50
CA ARG A 107 -3.85 -15.73 12.67
C ARG A 107 -4.01 -16.11 11.20
N GLY A 108 -4.31 -17.39 10.92
CA GLY A 108 -4.43 -17.89 9.55
C GLY A 108 -5.56 -17.21 8.77
N GLN A 109 -6.70 -16.94 9.42
CA GLN A 109 -7.81 -16.25 8.78
C GLN A 109 -7.45 -14.79 8.44
N ALA A 110 -6.76 -14.10 9.34
CA ALA A 110 -6.26 -12.75 9.07
C ALA A 110 -5.29 -12.74 7.87
N GLU A 111 -4.37 -13.70 7.81
CA GLU A 111 -3.40 -13.82 6.72
C GLU A 111 -4.06 -14.07 5.36
N ILE A 112 -5.11 -14.92 5.32
CA ILE A 112 -5.89 -15.18 4.10
C ILE A 112 -6.60 -13.89 3.64
N ASP A 113 -7.31 -13.21 4.54
CA ASP A 113 -7.99 -11.95 4.23
C ASP A 113 -7.00 -10.87 3.71
N ALA A 114 -5.85 -10.72 4.37
CA ALA A 114 -4.82 -9.79 3.91
C ALA A 114 -4.21 -10.16 2.55
N ALA A 115 -4.04 -11.46 2.26
CA ALA A 115 -3.59 -11.92 0.95
C ALA A 115 -4.61 -11.58 -0.14
N HIS A 116 -5.91 -11.77 0.12
CA HIS A 116 -6.97 -11.34 -0.82
C HIS A 116 -6.96 -9.83 -1.05
N GLN A 117 -6.81 -9.03 0.03
CA GLN A 117 -6.73 -7.58 -0.07
C GLN A 117 -5.51 -7.11 -0.89
N LEU A 118 -4.37 -7.81 -0.78
CA LEU A 118 -3.18 -7.50 -1.59
C LEU A 118 -3.44 -7.71 -3.07
N VAL A 119 -4.02 -8.85 -3.45
CA VAL A 119 -4.35 -9.14 -4.85
C VAL A 119 -5.32 -8.10 -5.41
N GLU A 120 -6.32 -7.71 -4.63
CA GLU A 120 -7.26 -6.68 -5.03
C GLU A 120 -6.59 -5.31 -5.21
N GLN A 121 -5.72 -4.91 -4.28
CA GLN A 121 -4.95 -3.67 -4.38
C GLN A 121 -4.03 -3.64 -5.60
N GLU A 122 -3.40 -4.76 -5.93
CA GLU A 122 -2.56 -4.88 -7.13
C GLU A 122 -3.38 -4.80 -8.41
N ALA A 123 -4.54 -5.46 -8.45
CA ALA A 123 -5.47 -5.36 -9.57
C ALA A 123 -6.00 -3.93 -9.77
N GLN A 124 -6.30 -3.20 -8.69
CA GLN A 124 -6.73 -1.81 -8.75
C GLN A 124 -5.60 -0.89 -9.26
N LYS A 125 -4.36 -1.07 -8.77
CA LYS A 125 -3.20 -0.33 -9.27
C LYS A 125 -2.96 -0.58 -10.75
N GLN A 126 -3.12 -1.82 -11.20
CA GLN A 126 -2.96 -2.18 -12.61
C GLN A 126 -4.01 -1.48 -13.48
N ARG A 127 -5.29 -1.55 -13.12
CA ARG A 127 -6.37 -0.85 -13.83
C ARG A 127 -6.14 0.65 -13.90
N ARG A 128 -5.68 1.25 -12.81
CA ARG A 128 -5.36 2.68 -12.77
C ARG A 128 -4.24 3.03 -13.74
N ARG A 129 -3.17 2.22 -13.79
CA ARG A 129 -2.07 2.42 -14.75
C ARG A 129 -2.53 2.28 -16.20
N GLU A 130 -3.36 1.29 -16.48
CA GLU A 130 -3.94 1.09 -17.82
C GLU A 130 -4.80 2.28 -18.24
N ALA A 131 -5.61 2.82 -17.33
CA ALA A 131 -6.39 4.03 -17.58
C ALA A 131 -5.50 5.27 -17.82
N GLU A 132 -4.45 5.45 -17.01
CA GLU A 132 -3.48 6.55 -17.18
C GLU A 132 -2.72 6.45 -18.52
N VAL A 133 -2.38 5.24 -18.97
CA VAL A 133 -1.76 5.01 -20.28
C VAL A 133 -2.75 5.32 -21.41
N ALA A 134 -3.99 4.84 -21.32
CA ALA A 134 -5.01 5.10 -22.34
C ALA A 134 -5.30 6.61 -22.48
N GLU A 135 -5.39 7.34 -21.37
CA GLU A 135 -5.56 8.81 -21.37
C GLU A 135 -4.35 9.51 -22.03
N ALA A 136 -3.13 9.06 -21.73
CA ALA A 136 -1.92 9.61 -22.35
C ALA A 136 -1.86 9.35 -23.87
N GLU A 137 -2.27 8.16 -24.32
CA GLU A 137 -2.34 7.82 -25.75
C GLU A 137 -3.37 8.69 -26.48
N GLU A 138 -4.54 8.91 -25.88
CA GLU A 138 -5.57 9.81 -26.44
C GLU A 138 -5.08 11.25 -26.56
N LEU A 139 -4.37 11.76 -25.55
CA LEU A 139 -3.76 13.09 -25.59
C LEU A 139 -2.72 13.22 -26.72
N VAL A 140 -1.86 12.21 -26.89
CA VAL A 140 -0.87 12.19 -27.97
C VAL A 140 -1.54 12.20 -29.34
N GLU A 141 -2.60 11.41 -29.54
CA GLU A 141 -3.36 11.38 -30.79
C GLU A 141 -4.02 12.74 -31.09
N ASN A 142 -4.61 13.37 -30.08
CA ASN A 142 -5.24 14.68 -30.21
C ASN A 142 -4.23 15.79 -30.53
N LEU A 143 -3.04 15.76 -29.94
CA LEU A 143 -1.95 16.69 -30.26
C LEU A 143 -1.49 16.52 -31.72
N ALA A 144 -1.30 15.28 -32.17
CA ALA A 144 -0.91 15.00 -33.56
C ALA A 144 -1.95 15.51 -34.57
N LYS A 145 -3.26 15.36 -34.27
CA LYS A 145 -4.34 15.92 -35.10
C LYS A 145 -4.31 17.45 -35.15
N HIS A 146 -4.02 18.10 -34.03
CA HIS A 146 -3.94 19.56 -33.96
C HIS A 146 -2.75 20.12 -34.76
N GLU A 147 -1.60 19.45 -34.73
CA GLU A 147 -0.43 19.82 -35.53
C GLU A 147 -0.70 19.70 -37.04
N GLN A 148 -1.40 18.64 -37.46
CA GLN A 148 -1.82 18.45 -38.85
C GLN A 148 -2.85 19.48 -39.31
N ALA A 149 -3.77 19.90 -38.44
CA ALA A 149 -4.76 20.94 -38.76
C ALA A 149 -4.17 22.37 -38.80
N SER A 150 -2.99 22.56 -38.20
CA SER A 150 -2.29 23.85 -38.15
C SER A 150 -1.24 24.03 -39.26
N SER A 151 -1.01 22.98 -40.06
CA SER A 151 -0.07 22.96 -41.21
C SER A 151 -0.81 23.14 -42.53
#